data_AF-A0A5E4KW48-F1
#
_entry.id   AF-A0A5E4KW48-F1
#
_cell.length_a   1.000
_cell.length_b   1.000
_cell.length_c   1.000
_cell.angle_alpha   90.00
_cell.angle_beta   90.00
_cell.angle_gamma   90.00
#
_symmetry.space_group_name_H-M   'P 1'
#
loop_
_entity.id
_entity.type
_entity.pdbx_description
1 polymer ?
#
loop_
_entity_poly.entity_id
_entity_poly.type
_entity_poly.pdbx_seq_one_letter_code
_entity_poly.pdbx_strand_id
1 'polypeptide(L)'
;MYSLYHSILSSGSVILALIGLYFVIRIWMKWKNLDRDLLKARVFLNINFLEKNWLLVFLSGASLTIHQSLEFLNSSNYFISDWLETLSEILEFMALVFLIILAYEWFKFIMPNKKNCLSNNYHHCCENFRLAE
;
A
#
# COMPACT_ATOMS: atom_id res chain seq x y z
N MET A 1 18.59 -24.45 -9.25
CA MET A 1 18.55 -23.36 -8.26
C MET A 1 17.69 -22.19 -8.74
N TYR A 2 17.85 -21.72 -9.99
CA TYR A 2 16.99 -20.70 -10.62
C TYR A 2 15.47 -21.01 -10.58
N SER A 3 15.08 -22.23 -10.96
CA SER A 3 13.66 -22.64 -10.97
C SER A 3 12.98 -22.60 -9.58
N LEU A 4 13.72 -22.90 -8.51
CA LEU A 4 13.18 -22.81 -7.15
C LEU A 4 12.97 -21.36 -6.72
N TYR A 5 13.89 -20.46 -7.08
CA TYR A 5 13.81 -19.04 -6.76
C TYR A 5 12.60 -18.38 -7.43
N HIS A 6 12.41 -18.64 -8.73
CA HIS A 6 11.24 -18.18 -9.48
C HIS A 6 9.93 -18.72 -8.88
N SER A 7 9.91 -19.99 -8.47
CA SER A 7 8.73 -20.59 -7.83
C SER A 7 8.39 -19.95 -6.48
N ILE A 8 9.41 -19.59 -5.69
CA ILE A 8 9.26 -18.92 -4.39
C ILE A 8 8.78 -17.47 -4.58
N LEU A 9 9.34 -16.73 -5.55
CA LEU A 9 8.90 -15.37 -5.84
C LEU A 9 7.44 -15.33 -6.32
N SER A 10 7.08 -16.21 -7.25
CA SER A 10 5.72 -16.32 -7.79
C SER A 10 4.70 -16.74 -6.72
N SER A 11 5.02 -17.73 -5.89
CA SER A 11 4.12 -18.12 -4.78
C SER A 11 4.00 -17.01 -3.72
N GLY A 12 5.09 -16.29 -3.46
CA GLY A 12 5.12 -15.13 -2.58
C GLY A 12 4.26 -13.98 -3.08
N SER A 13 4.29 -13.68 -4.39
CA SER A 13 3.50 -12.61 -4.99
C SER A 13 1.99 -12.89 -4.87
N VAL A 14 1.56 -14.14 -5.05
CA VAL A 14 0.16 -14.55 -4.85
C VAL A 14 -0.28 -14.33 -3.40
N ILE A 15 0.54 -14.72 -2.42
CA ILE A 15 0.23 -14.52 -1.00
C ILE A 15 0.15 -13.02 -0.67
N LEU A 16 1.11 -12.23 -1.15
CA LEU A 16 1.13 -10.77 -0.99
C LEU A 16 -0.10 -10.12 -1.62
N ALA A 17 -0.50 -10.56 -2.82
CA ALA A 17 -1.69 -10.06 -3.49
C ALA A 17 -2.97 -10.35 -2.69
N LEU A 18 -3.10 -11.55 -2.09
CA LEU A 18 -4.23 -11.89 -1.21
C LEU A 18 -4.25 -11.03 0.06
N ILE A 19 -3.08 -10.79 0.66
CA ILE A 19 -2.95 -9.91 1.83
C ILE A 19 -3.34 -8.46 1.46
N GLY A 20 -2.83 -7.96 0.33
CA GLY A 20 -3.17 -6.64 -0.20
C GLY A 20 -4.66 -6.49 -0.45
N LEU A 21 -5.28 -7.47 -1.11
CA LEU A 21 -6.72 -7.51 -1.36
C LEU A 21 -7.53 -7.49 -0.06
N TYR A 22 -7.11 -8.26 0.95
CA TYR A 22 -7.73 -8.25 2.27
C TYR A 22 -7.69 -6.85 2.91
N PHE A 23 -6.55 -6.17 2.84
CA PHE A 23 -6.43 -4.79 3.34
C PHE A 23 -7.35 -3.82 2.58
N VAL A 24 -7.37 -3.88 1.25
CA VAL A 24 -8.22 -3.01 0.42
C VAL A 24 -9.70 -3.20 0.75
N ILE A 25 -10.17 -4.44 0.85
CA ILE A 25 -11.57 -4.75 1.21
C ILE A 25 -11.90 -4.22 2.60
N ARG A 26 -10.99 -4.42 3.58
CA ARG A 26 -11.21 -3.94 4.95
C ARG A 26 -11.24 -2.41 5.01
N ILE A 27 -10.33 -1.74 4.31
CA ILE A 27 -10.30 -0.28 4.20
C ILE A 27 -11.59 0.20 3.56
N TRP A 28 -12.02 -0.40 2.44
CA TRP A 28 -13.25 -0.05 1.73
C TRP A 28 -14.49 -0.11 2.64
N MET A 29 -14.65 -1.20 3.40
CA MET A 29 -15.77 -1.35 4.33
C MET A 29 -15.75 -0.28 5.43
N LYS A 30 -14.57 0.07 5.96
CA LYS A 30 -14.44 1.13 6.97
C LYS A 30 -14.64 2.51 6.38
N TRP A 31 -14.22 2.72 5.13
CA TRP A 31 -14.30 4.00 4.44
C TRP A 31 -15.73 4.38 4.12
N LYS A 32 -16.60 3.41 3.81
CA LYS A 32 -18.04 3.62 3.60
C LYS A 32 -18.75 4.17 4.84
N ASN A 33 -18.25 3.85 6.04
CA ASN A 33 -18.83 4.28 7.31
C ASN A 33 -18.18 5.54 7.90
N LEU A 34 -17.14 6.07 7.24
CA LEU A 34 -16.41 7.25 7.70
C LEU A 34 -16.81 8.44 6.85
N ASP A 35 -17.12 9.55 7.51
CA ASP A 35 -17.45 10.78 6.80
C ASP A 35 -16.26 11.24 5.95
N ARG A 36 -16.51 11.43 4.65
CA ARG A 36 -15.50 11.77 3.66
C ARG A 36 -14.85 13.11 3.96
N ASP A 37 -15.61 14.04 4.52
CA ASP A 37 -15.13 15.40 4.82
C ASP A 37 -14.18 15.40 6.01
N LEU A 38 -14.47 14.60 7.04
CA LEU A 38 -13.57 14.35 8.17
C LEU A 38 -12.25 13.70 7.74
N LEU A 39 -12.33 12.74 6.83
CA LEU A 39 -11.16 12.02 6.34
C LEU A 39 -10.29 12.93 5.47
N LYS A 40 -10.92 13.74 4.60
CA LYS A 40 -10.25 14.76 3.81
C LYS A 40 -9.53 15.75 4.72
N ALA A 41 -10.22 16.32 5.71
CA ALA A 41 -9.62 17.26 6.67
C ALA A 41 -8.41 16.65 7.38
N ARG A 42 -8.51 15.39 7.85
CA ARG A 42 -7.42 14.72 8.57
C ARG A 42 -6.21 14.43 7.68
N VAL A 43 -6.45 14.04 6.42
CA VAL A 43 -5.37 13.79 5.43
C VAL A 43 -4.69 15.09 5.03
N PHE A 44 -5.45 16.17 4.79
CA PHE A 44 -4.88 17.48 4.45
C PHE A 44 -4.08 18.09 5.61
N LEU A 45 -4.47 17.83 6.85
CA LEU A 45 -3.73 18.31 8.02
C LEU A 45 -2.35 17.65 8.17
N ASN A 46 -2.19 16.40 7.69
CA ASN A 46 -0.95 15.64 7.85
C ASN A 46 -0.18 15.56 6.53
N ILE A 47 0.52 16.65 6.19
CA ILE A 47 1.27 16.77 4.94
C ILE A 47 2.38 15.71 4.79
N ASN A 48 3.02 15.32 5.90
CA ASN A 48 4.03 14.26 5.92
C ASN A 48 3.44 12.88 5.57
N PHE A 49 2.19 12.62 5.96
CA PHE A 49 1.49 11.40 5.55
C PHE A 49 1.20 11.45 4.05
N LEU A 50 0.70 12.58 3.54
CA LEU A 50 0.39 12.77 2.12
C LEU A 50 1.63 12.56 1.24
N GLU A 51 2.75 13.18 1.59
CA GLU A 51 4.01 13.09 0.83
C GLU A 51 4.54 11.65 0.78
N LYS A 52 4.57 10.95 1.91
CA LYS A 52 5.00 9.54 1.97
C LYS A 52 4.07 8.62 1.17
N ASN A 53 2.76 8.84 1.27
CA ASN A 53 1.79 8.05 0.51
C ASN A 53 1.96 8.27 -0.98
N TRP A 54 2.10 9.53 -1.40
CA TRP A 54 2.32 9.89 -2.80
C TRP A 54 3.59 9.26 -3.36
N LEU A 55 4.69 9.28 -2.59
CA LEU A 55 5.94 8.63 -2.98
C LEU A 55 5.76 7.12 -3.15
N LEU A 56 5.06 6.45 -2.24
CA LEU A 56 4.78 5.00 -2.34
C LEU A 56 3.90 4.66 -3.55
N VAL A 57 2.86 5.45 -3.84
CA VAL A 57 2.05 5.30 -5.06
C VAL A 57 2.93 5.47 -6.30
N PHE A 58 3.77 6.51 -6.31
CA PHE A 58 4.63 6.81 -7.43
C PHE A 58 5.65 5.70 -7.67
N LEU A 59 6.32 5.20 -6.64
CA LEU A 59 7.26 4.09 -6.74
C LEU A 59 6.58 2.80 -7.20
N SER A 60 5.42 2.48 -6.63
CA SER A 60 4.64 1.30 -7.04
C SER A 60 4.23 1.39 -8.51
N GLY A 61 3.68 2.53 -8.93
CA GLY A 61 3.26 2.76 -10.31
C GLY A 61 4.43 2.75 -11.29
N ALA A 62 5.56 3.35 -10.92
CA ALA A 62 6.78 3.33 -11.73
C ALA A 62 7.32 1.90 -11.90
N SER A 63 7.42 1.13 -10.80
CA SER A 63 7.85 -0.26 -10.86
C SER A 63 6.93 -1.11 -11.76
N LEU A 64 5.61 -0.94 -11.62
CA LEU A 64 4.64 -1.69 -12.42
C LEU A 64 4.67 -1.30 -13.89
N THR A 65 4.86 -0.01 -14.20
CA THR A 65 5.02 0.48 -15.58
C THR A 65 6.29 -0.09 -16.22
N ILE A 66 7.40 -0.13 -15.49
CA ILE A 66 8.66 -0.69 -16.00
C ILE A 66 8.50 -2.20 -16.21
N HIS A 67 7.93 -2.94 -15.27
CA HIS A 67 7.62 -4.36 -15.40
C HIS A 67 6.80 -4.63 -16.68
N GLN A 68 5.68 -3.92 -16.87
CA GLN A 68 4.83 -4.08 -18.05
C GLN A 68 5.56 -3.73 -19.35
N SER A 69 6.42 -2.72 -19.32
CA SER A 69 7.24 -2.33 -20.48
C SER A 69 8.28 -3.40 -20.83
N LEU A 70 8.91 -4.02 -19.83
CA LEU A 70 9.87 -5.11 -20.02
C LEU A 70 9.19 -6.38 -20.55
N GLU A 71 8.03 -6.73 -19.99
CA GLU A 71 7.22 -7.85 -20.48
C GLU A 71 6.79 -7.64 -21.94
N PHE A 72 6.40 -6.40 -22.31
CA PHE A 72 6.09 -6.04 -23.68
C PHE A 72 7.29 -6.16 -24.64
N LEU A 73 8.48 -5.74 -24.20
CA LEU A 73 9.72 -5.87 -24.99
C LEU A 73 10.14 -7.33 -25.16
N ASN A 74 9.99 -8.14 -24.11
CA ASN A 74 10.29 -9.57 -24.14
C ASN A 74 9.33 -10.31 -25.10
N SER A 75 8.02 -10.04 -25.01
CA SER A 75 7.02 -10.64 -25.91
C SER A 75 7.17 -10.23 -27.37
N SER A 76 7.73 -9.03 -27.62
CA SER A 76 8.05 -8.56 -28.97
C SER A 76 9.32 -9.22 -29.57
N ASN A 77 9.97 -10.17 -28.86
CA ASN A 77 11.24 -10.80 -29.23
C ASN A 77 12.37 -9.81 -29.55
N TYR A 78 12.26 -8.56 -29.07
CA TYR A 78 13.24 -7.52 -29.38
C TYR A 78 14.51 -7.70 -28.54
N PHE A 79 14.37 -8.25 -27.33
CA PHE A 79 15.46 -8.64 -26.43
C PHE A 79 15.08 -9.91 -25.68
N ILE A 80 15.78 -11.02 -25.95
CA ILE A 80 15.66 -12.27 -25.19
C ILE A 80 16.87 -12.34 -24.28
N SER A 81 16.68 -11.99 -23.01
CA SER A 81 17.71 -12.13 -21.98
C SER A 81 17.08 -12.54 -20.67
N ASP A 82 17.53 -13.67 -20.12
CA ASP A 82 17.13 -14.20 -18.80
C ASP A 82 17.23 -13.15 -17.67
N TRP A 83 18.12 -12.17 -17.83
CA TRP A 83 18.25 -11.05 -16.89
C TRP A 83 17.01 -10.14 -16.89
N LEU A 84 16.45 -9.84 -18.06
CA LEU A 84 15.29 -8.94 -18.19
C LEU A 84 14.04 -9.56 -17.58
N GLU A 85 13.86 -10.87 -17.74
CA GLU A 85 12.78 -11.64 -17.13
C GLU A 85 12.89 -11.59 -15.60
N THR A 86 14.07 -11.90 -15.05
CA THR A 86 14.34 -11.84 -13.61
C THR A 86 14.12 -10.42 -13.05
N LEU A 87 14.57 -9.38 -13.76
CA LEU A 87 14.39 -7.99 -13.33
C LEU A 87 12.92 -7.58 -13.37
N SER A 88 12.16 -8.07 -14.34
CA SER A 88 10.72 -7.86 -14.45
C SER A 88 9.98 -8.45 -13.24
N GLU A 89 10.26 -9.69 -12.86
CA GLU A 89 9.66 -10.35 -11.69
C GLU A 89 9.98 -9.61 -10.38
N ILE A 90 11.23 -9.14 -10.22
CA ILE A 90 11.64 -8.37 -9.04
C ILE A 90 10.87 -7.05 -8.97
N LEU A 91 10.68 -6.36 -10.10
CA LEU A 91 9.91 -5.11 -10.14
C LEU A 91 8.45 -5.31 -9.77
N GLU A 92 7.83 -6.38 -10.25
CA GLU A 92 6.46 -6.76 -9.87
C GLU A 92 6.36 -6.99 -8.35
N PHE A 93 7.27 -7.81 -7.82
CA PHE A 93 7.33 -8.09 -6.39
C PHE A 93 7.52 -6.83 -5.55
N MET A 94 8.42 -5.94 -5.97
CA MET A 94 8.66 -4.65 -5.30
C MET A 94 7.43 -3.73 -5.37
N ALA A 95 6.74 -3.69 -6.51
CA ALA A 95 5.50 -2.92 -6.66
C ALA A 95 4.43 -3.40 -5.67
N LEU A 96 4.27 -4.71 -5.51
CA LEU A 96 3.34 -5.31 -4.54
C LEU A 96 3.72 -4.97 -3.09
N VAL A 97 5.01 -5.04 -2.74
CA VAL A 97 5.50 -4.64 -1.41
C VAL A 97 5.17 -3.18 -1.11
N PHE A 98 5.38 -2.26 -2.06
CA PHE A 98 5.02 -0.86 -1.88
C PHE A 98 3.52 -0.65 -1.68
N LEU A 99 2.66 -1.38 -2.42
CA LEU A 99 1.21 -1.32 -2.24
C LEU A 99 0.78 -1.81 -0.85
N ILE A 100 1.40 -2.88 -0.33
CA ILE A 100 1.09 -3.39 1.00
C ILE A 100 1.50 -2.40 2.09
N ILE A 101 2.69 -1.79 1.97
CA ILE A 101 3.14 -0.76 2.92
C ILE A 101 2.18 0.43 2.88
N LEU A 102 1.76 0.86 1.68
CA LEU A 102 0.78 1.92 1.49
C LEU A 102 -0.58 1.58 2.14
N ALA A 103 -1.09 0.38 1.90
CA ALA A 103 -2.34 -0.09 2.49
C ALA A 103 -2.23 -0.18 4.03
N TYR A 104 -1.07 -0.60 4.56
CA TYR A 104 -0.81 -0.64 5.99
C TYR A 104 -0.78 0.76 6.63
N GLU A 105 -0.10 1.73 6.00
CA GLU A 105 -0.08 3.13 6.46
C GLU A 105 -1.50 3.72 6.49
N TRP A 106 -2.31 3.46 5.46
CA TRP A 106 -3.73 3.83 5.44
C TRP A 106 -4.51 3.16 6.56
N PHE A 107 -4.31 1.86 6.75
CA PHE A 107 -4.98 1.12 7.82
C PHE A 107 -4.65 1.69 9.21
N LYS A 108 -3.38 1.98 9.47
CA LYS A 108 -2.90 2.59 10.71
C LYS A 108 -3.44 4.01 10.90
N PHE A 109 -3.58 4.78 9.83
CA PHE A 109 -4.11 6.14 9.87
C PHE A 109 -5.61 6.17 10.16
N ILE A 110 -6.37 5.27 9.54
CA ILE A 110 -7.83 5.16 9.73
C ILE A 110 -8.17 4.60 11.11
N MET A 111 -7.34 3.69 11.64
CA MET A 111 -7.57 3.04 12.92
C MET A 111 -6.85 3.79 14.04
N PRO A 112 -7.51 4.72 14.78
CA PRO A 112 -6.86 5.46 15.84
C PRO A 112 -6.32 4.52 16.91
N ASN A 113 -5.02 4.64 17.21
CA ASN A 113 -4.37 3.86 18.24
C ASN A 113 -4.90 4.33 19.61
N LYS A 114 -5.83 3.57 20.21
CA LYS A 114 -6.51 3.86 21.49
C LYS A 114 -5.57 3.94 22.72
N LYS A 115 -4.26 3.93 22.52
CA LYS A 115 -3.25 3.83 23.59
C LYS A 115 -2.99 5.16 24.31
N ASN A 116 -3.36 6.30 23.74
CA ASN A 116 -3.09 7.61 24.37
C ASN A 116 -4.20 8.11 25.32
N CYS A 117 -5.34 7.41 25.42
CA CYS A 117 -6.44 7.83 26.29
C CYS A 117 -6.39 7.21 27.70
N LEU A 118 -5.35 6.45 28.05
CA LEU A 118 -5.22 5.79 29.36
C LEU A 118 -4.18 6.43 30.29
N SER A 119 -3.46 7.47 29.85
CA SER A 119 -2.34 8.03 30.62
C SER A 119 -2.51 9.49 31.04
N ASN A 120 -3.52 10.23 30.59
CA ASN A 120 -3.73 11.59 31.08
C ASN A 120 -5.20 12.01 30.94
N ASN A 121 -5.81 12.31 32.10
CA ASN A 121 -7.06 13.03 32.32
C ASN A 121 -8.15 12.91 31.23
N TYR A 122 -9.13 12.05 31.54
CA TYR A 122 -10.33 11.74 30.77
C TYR A 122 -11.18 12.94 30.29
N HIS A 123 -10.99 14.14 30.84
CA HIS A 123 -11.85 15.28 30.53
C HIS A 123 -11.53 15.99 29.21
N HIS A 124 -10.29 15.96 28.72
CA HIS A 124 -9.91 16.78 27.56
C HIS A 124 -9.99 16.05 26.20
N CYS A 125 -10.13 14.72 26.20
CA CYS A 125 -10.14 13.91 24.99
C CYS A 125 -11.56 13.64 24.44
N CYS A 126 -12.59 13.72 25.29
CA CYS A 126 -13.99 13.56 24.85
C CYS A 126 -14.53 14.79 24.11
N GLU A 127 -13.99 15.98 24.35
CA GLU A 127 -14.51 17.21 23.73
C GLU A 127 -14.11 17.33 22.25
N ASN A 128 -12.90 16.89 21.89
CA ASN A 128 -12.45 16.87 20.49
C ASN A 128 -13.04 15.74 19.64
N PHE A 129 -13.69 14.73 20.24
CA PHE A 129 -14.38 13.68 19.51
C PHE A 129 -15.86 13.98 19.30
N ARG A 130 -16.47 14.78 20.21
CA ARG A 130 -17.90 15.15 20.14
C ARG A 130 -18.16 16.43 19.34
N LEU A 131 -17.15 17.28 19.11
CA LEU A 131 -17.24 18.42 18.19
C LEU A 131 -17.08 18.03 16.70
N ALA A 132 -16.97 16.72 16.42
CA ALA A 132 -16.83 16.14 15.10
C ALA A 132 -18.01 15.21 14.71
N GLU A 133 -19.09 15.18 15.50
CA GLU A 133 -20.42 14.69 15.13
C GLU A 133 -21.35 15.87 14.88
#